data_AF-N2BNH7-F1
#
_entry.id   AF-N2BNH7-F1
#
_cell.length_a   1.000
_cell.length_b   1.000
_cell.length_c   1.000
_cell.angle_alpha   90.00
_cell.angle_beta   90.00
_cell.angle_gamma   90.00
#
_symmetry.space_group_name_H-M   'P 1'
#
loop_
_entity.id
_entity.type
_entity.pdbx_description
1 polymer ?
#
loop_
_entity_poly.entity_id
_entity_poly.type
_entity_poly.pdbx_seq_one_letter_code
_entity_poly.pdbx_strand_id
1 'polypeptide(L)'
;MKDKFQWGKFILDCFVCFWLMVISAIIFSYPFAFIVSVVLKFIFGVKHFSIKIWCFGDMSVILLAACLVIPIIMIFLHKKNIIKYQFYKTSFIVCYMLLAYLILFIDYTLHCNFVK
;
A
#
# COMPACT_ATOMS: atom_id res chain seq x y z
N MET A 1 32.96 6.81 11.18
CA MET A 1 32.32 8.14 11.09
C MET A 1 30.83 7.93 11.28
N LYS A 2 30.19 8.60 12.25
CA LYS A 2 28.73 8.55 12.40
C LYS A 2 28.15 9.33 11.24
N ASP A 3 27.67 8.65 10.20
CA ASP A 3 26.89 9.29 9.15
C ASP A 3 25.71 10.01 9.81
N LYS A 4 25.79 11.35 9.83
CA LYS A 4 24.69 12.16 10.34
C LYS A 4 23.47 11.85 9.48
N PHE A 5 22.35 11.54 10.13
CA PHE A 5 21.09 11.34 9.45
C PHE A 5 20.74 12.58 8.63
N GLN A 6 20.63 12.41 7.32
CA GLN A 6 20.37 13.51 6.40
C GLN A 6 18.86 13.73 6.29
N TRP A 7 18.33 14.60 7.15
CA TRP A 7 16.90 14.93 7.19
C TRP A 7 16.33 15.37 5.83
N GLY A 8 17.08 16.14 5.04
CA GLY A 8 16.63 16.56 3.71
C GLY A 8 16.41 15.38 2.76
N LYS A 9 17.34 14.41 2.74
CA LYS A 9 17.18 13.19 1.95
C LYS A 9 16.04 12.31 2.47
N PHE A 10 15.88 12.21 3.79
CA PHE A 10 14.76 11.48 4.39
C PHE A 10 13.38 12.05 3.98
N ILE A 11 13.21 13.37 4.02
CA ILE A 11 11.95 14.03 3.63
C ILE A 11 11.67 13.81 2.15
N LEU A 12 12.69 13.96 1.29
CA LEU A 12 12.54 13.74 -0.15
C LEU A 12 12.18 12.27 -0.44
N ASP A 13 12.83 11.33 0.21
CA ASP A 13 12.49 9.90 0.14
C ASP A 13 11.04 9.65 0.57
N CYS A 14 10.56 10.31 1.64
CA CYS A 14 9.17 10.19 2.06
C CYS A 14 8.18 10.66 0.99
N PHE A 15 8.42 11.82 0.35
CA PHE A 15 7.56 12.29 -0.72
C PHE A 15 7.54 11.33 -1.90
N VAL A 16 8.71 10.86 -2.35
CA VAL A 16 8.82 9.92 -3.47
C VAL A 16 8.14 8.59 -3.13
N CYS A 17 8.37 8.05 -1.93
CA CYS A 17 7.72 6.82 -1.48
C CYS A 17 6.20 6.97 -1.41
N PHE A 18 5.70 8.08 -0.88
CA PHE A 18 4.26 8.34 -0.79
C PHE A 18 3.61 8.38 -2.18
N TRP A 19 4.20 9.13 -3.12
CA TRP A 19 3.71 9.19 -4.50
C TRP A 19 3.75 7.83 -5.20
N LEU A 20 4.83 7.08 -5.03
CA LEU A 20 4.94 5.73 -5.58
C LEU A 20 3.87 4.80 -5.02
N MET A 21 3.57 4.85 -3.72
CA MET A 21 2.52 4.06 -3.10
C MET A 21 1.13 4.43 -3.62
N VAL A 22 0.83 5.72 -3.76
CA VAL A 22 -0.46 6.20 -4.32
C VAL A 22 -0.63 5.73 -5.76
N ILE A 23 0.40 5.91 -6.60
CA ILE A 23 0.37 5.45 -8.00
C ILE A 23 0.22 3.92 -8.06
N SER A 24 0.93 3.20 -7.17
CA SER A 24 0.82 1.75 -7.05
C SER A 24 -0.62 1.33 -6.71
N ALA A 25 -1.24 2.00 -5.75
CA ALA A 25 -2.63 1.73 -5.37
C ALA A 25 -3.58 1.91 -6.55
N ILE A 26 -3.45 3.00 -7.31
CA ILE A 26 -4.34 3.30 -8.44
C ILE A 26 -4.17 2.26 -9.55
N ILE A 27 -2.93 1.99 -9.97
CA ILE A 27 -2.65 1.08 -11.09
C ILE A 27 -2.99 -0.37 -10.73
N PHE A 28 -2.61 -0.80 -9.53
CA PHE A 28 -2.73 -2.20 -9.13
C PHE A 28 -4.04 -2.55 -8.43
N SER A 29 -4.87 -1.58 -8.01
CA SER A 29 -6.17 -1.86 -7.37
C SER A 29 -7.06 -2.79 -8.21
N TYR A 30 -7.23 -2.48 -9.49
CA TYR A 30 -8.06 -3.25 -10.42
C TYR A 30 -7.54 -4.68 -10.66
N PRO A 31 -6.27 -4.90 -11.05
CA PRO A 31 -5.77 -6.26 -11.23
C PRO A 31 -5.76 -7.05 -9.91
N PHE A 32 -5.53 -6.40 -8.76
CA PHE A 32 -5.58 -7.09 -7.47
C PHE A 32 -7.01 -7.53 -7.12
N ALA A 33 -8.01 -6.67 -7.34
CA ALA A 33 -9.42 -7.03 -7.18
C ALA A 33 -9.82 -8.20 -8.09
N PHE A 34 -9.35 -8.20 -9.34
CA PHE A 34 -9.56 -9.30 -10.27
C PHE A 34 -8.94 -10.61 -9.75
N ILE A 35 -7.67 -10.59 -9.33
CA ILE A 35 -6.98 -11.78 -8.79
C ILE A 35 -7.72 -12.31 -7.56
N VAL A 36 -8.08 -11.44 -6.62
CA VAL A 36 -8.81 -11.82 -5.40
C VAL A 36 -10.14 -12.47 -5.75
N SER A 37 -10.94 -11.86 -6.64
CA SER A 37 -12.23 -12.43 -7.06
C SER A 37 -12.10 -13.78 -7.77
N VAL A 38 -11.09 -13.95 -8.63
CA VAL A 38 -10.81 -15.23 -9.30
C VAL A 38 -10.42 -16.29 -8.27
N VAL A 39 -9.49 -15.98 -7.36
CA VAL A 39 -9.01 -16.90 -6.32
C VAL A 39 -10.18 -17.37 -5.44
N LEU A 40 -11.05 -16.47 -4.99
CA LEU A 40 -12.19 -16.82 -4.15
C LEU A 40 -13.22 -17.68 -4.89
N LYS A 41 -13.48 -17.37 -6.16
CA LYS A 41 -14.44 -18.11 -6.97
C LYS A 41 -13.95 -19.52 -7.29
N PHE A 42 -12.67 -19.66 -7.65
CA PHE A 42 -12.10 -20.94 -8.09
C PHE A 42 -11.61 -21.84 -6.94
N ILE A 43 -11.03 -21.26 -5.88
CA ILE A 43 -10.46 -22.04 -4.77
C ILE A 43 -11.51 -22.26 -3.67
N PHE A 44 -12.27 -21.23 -3.32
CA PHE A 44 -13.18 -21.26 -2.18
C PHE A 44 -14.66 -21.39 -2.56
N GLY A 45 -15.00 -21.33 -3.86
CA GLY A 45 -16.38 -21.42 -4.35
C GLY A 45 -17.28 -20.24 -3.94
N VAL A 46 -16.71 -19.16 -3.39
CA VAL A 46 -17.48 -18.02 -2.88
C VAL A 46 -17.75 -17.05 -4.03
N LYS A 47 -19.04 -16.77 -4.31
CA LYS A 47 -19.45 -15.87 -5.40
C LYS A 47 -19.29 -14.39 -5.06
N HIS A 48 -19.26 -14.04 -3.78
CA HIS A 48 -19.09 -12.68 -3.30
C HIS A 48 -17.97 -12.61 -2.27
N PHE A 49 -16.99 -11.74 -2.53
CA PHE A 49 -16.03 -11.30 -1.52
C PHE A 49 -16.72 -10.27 -0.66
N SER A 50 -16.99 -10.63 0.59
CA SER A 50 -17.50 -9.71 1.62
C SER A 50 -16.85 -10.09 2.96
N ILE A 51 -15.54 -9.87 3.08
CA ILE A 51 -14.82 -9.99 4.35
C ILE A 51 -14.93 -8.64 5.05
N LYS A 52 -16.10 -8.35 5.61
CA LYS A 52 -16.23 -7.27 6.59
C LYS A 52 -15.63 -7.73 7.92
N ILE A 53 -14.36 -7.42 8.15
CA ILE A 53 -13.80 -7.48 9.50
C ILE A 53 -14.27 -6.19 10.19
N TRP A 54 -15.36 -6.30 10.95
CA TRP A 54 -16.01 -5.18 11.64
C TRP A 54 -16.56 -4.12 10.67
N CYS A 55 -16.04 -2.90 10.73
CA CYS A 55 -16.37 -1.73 9.92
C CYS A 55 -15.51 -1.61 8.65
N PHE A 56 -14.46 -2.42 8.52
CA PHE A 56 -13.51 -2.28 7.41
C PHE A 56 -14.01 -3.05 6.19
N GLY A 57 -14.04 -2.38 5.05
CA GLY A 57 -14.50 -2.91 3.77
C GLY A 57 -13.40 -3.64 3.00
N ASP A 58 -13.81 -4.51 2.08
CA ASP A 58 -12.91 -5.29 1.21
C ASP A 58 -11.95 -4.41 0.38
N MET A 59 -12.39 -3.18 0.08
CA MET A 59 -11.62 -2.22 -0.70
C MET A 59 -10.37 -1.72 0.01
N SER A 60 -10.41 -1.53 1.35
CA SER A 60 -9.24 -1.05 2.08
C SER A 60 -8.12 -2.11 2.10
N VAL A 61 -8.48 -3.39 2.23
CA VAL A 61 -7.54 -4.52 2.14
C VAL A 61 -6.89 -4.59 0.76
N ILE A 62 -7.69 -4.47 -0.31
CA ILE A 62 -7.19 -4.47 -1.69
C ILE A 62 -6.24 -3.28 -1.92
N LEU A 63 -6.63 -2.09 -1.47
CA LEU A 63 -5.87 -0.87 -1.67
C LEU A 63 -4.53 -0.91 -0.92
N LEU A 64 -4.54 -1.38 0.35
CA LEU A 64 -3.32 -1.54 1.16
C LEU A 64 -2.33 -2.52 0.54
N ALA A 65 -2.81 -3.62 -0.03
CA ALA A 65 -1.97 -4.59 -0.73
C ALA A 65 -1.40 -3.98 -2.02
N ALA A 66 -2.23 -3.26 -2.78
CA ALA A 66 -1.81 -2.60 -4.02
C ALA A 66 -0.75 -1.51 -3.78
N CYS A 67 -0.78 -0.79 -2.65
CA CYS A 67 0.23 0.22 -2.29
C CYS A 67 1.66 -0.32 -2.19
N LEU A 68 1.84 -1.61 -1.91
CA LEU A 68 3.15 -2.22 -1.66
C LEU A 68 3.83 -2.72 -2.94
N VAL A 69 3.11 -2.87 -4.05
CA VAL A 69 3.62 -3.53 -5.27
C VAL A 69 4.83 -2.78 -5.85
N ILE A 70 4.68 -1.50 -6.19
CA ILE A 70 5.79 -0.71 -6.77
C ILE A 70 6.96 -0.56 -5.80
N PRO A 71 6.76 -0.26 -4.50
CA PRO A 71 7.88 -0.20 -3.57
C PRO A 71 8.66 -1.52 -3.41
N ILE A 72 7.97 -2.67 -3.41
CA ILE A 72 8.63 -3.98 -3.38
C ILE A 72 9.46 -4.19 -4.66
N ILE A 73 8.93 -3.82 -5.82
CA ILE A 73 9.65 -3.86 -7.10
C ILE A 73 10.91 -2.98 -7.04
N MET A 74 10.80 -1.76 -6.50
CA MET A 74 11.95 -0.85 -6.35
C MET A 74 13.04 -1.43 -5.45
N ILE A 75 12.67 -2.04 -4.32
CA ILE A 75 13.62 -2.74 -3.43
C ILE A 75 14.31 -3.89 -4.17
N PHE A 76 13.57 -4.65 -4.97
CA PHE A 76 14.11 -5.75 -5.77
C PHE A 76 15.07 -5.27 -6.86
N LEU A 77 14.71 -4.20 -7.58
CA LEU A 77 15.55 -3.58 -8.62
C LEU A 77 16.84 -3.00 -8.06
N HIS A 78 16.79 -2.42 -6.85
CA HIS A 78 17.98 -1.99 -6.13
C HIS A 78 18.88 -3.18 -5.77
N LYS A 79 18.33 -4.29 -5.27
CA LYS A 79 19.12 -5.51 -4.99
C LYS A 79 19.81 -6.08 -6.24
N LYS A 80 19.21 -5.89 -7.42
CA LYS A 80 19.80 -6.29 -8.71
C LYS A 80 20.77 -5.25 -9.31
N ASN A 81 21.09 -4.16 -8.59
CA ASN A 81 21.94 -3.06 -9.06
C ASN A 81 21.45 -2.36 -10.34
N ILE A 82 20.16 -2.48 -10.67
CA ILE A 82 19.57 -1.82 -11.86
C ILE A 82 19.31 -0.34 -11.55
N ILE A 83 18.87 -0.05 -10.32
CA ILE A 83 18.62 1.31 -9.83
C ILE A 83 19.65 1.64 -8.74
N LYS A 84 20.37 2.75 -8.92
CA LYS A 84 21.36 3.27 -7.95
C LYS A 84 20.74 4.05 -6.79
N TYR A 85 19.44 4.36 -6.87
CA TYR A 85 18.75 5.15 -5.85
C TYR A 85 18.48 4.31 -4.59
N GLN A 86 19.10 4.69 -3.48
CA GLN A 86 18.95 4.03 -2.19
C GLN A 86 18.01 4.83 -1.29
N PHE A 87 16.80 4.29 -1.09
CA PHE A 87 15.82 4.81 -0.14
C PHE A 87 16.21 4.49 1.31
N TYR A 88 15.89 5.41 2.22
CA TYR A 88 15.85 5.09 3.64
C TYR A 88 14.72 4.10 3.94
N LYS A 89 15.07 2.96 4.55
CA LYS A 89 14.08 1.96 5.01
C LYS A 89 13.04 2.57 5.95
N THR A 90 13.47 3.51 6.78
CA THR A 90 12.58 4.21 7.73
C THR A 90 11.56 5.09 7.01
N SER A 91 11.93 5.79 5.94
CA SER A 91 10.99 6.60 5.14
C SER A 91 9.87 5.73 4.58
N PHE A 92 10.22 4.56 4.06
CA PHE A 92 9.24 3.60 3.53
C PHE A 92 8.23 3.16 4.60
N ILE A 93 8.70 2.77 5.79
CA ILE A 93 7.83 2.32 6.88
C ILE A 93 6.90 3.45 7.35
N VAL A 94 7.45 4.66 7.54
CA VAL A 94 6.67 5.81 8.00
C VAL A 94 5.59 6.19 6.97
N CYS A 95 5.94 6.26 5.68
CA CYS A 95 4.99 6.55 4.62
C CYS A 95 3.90 5.48 4.50
N TYR A 96 4.26 4.19 4.61
CA TYR A 96 3.29 3.11 4.57
C TYR A 96 2.31 3.18 5.75
N MET A 97 2.81 3.40 6.97
CA MET A 97 1.96 3.53 8.16
C MET A 97 0.99 4.71 8.06
N LEU A 98 1.47 5.86 7.58
CA LEU A 98 0.63 7.04 7.36
C LEU A 98 -0.48 6.78 6.35
N LEU A 99 -0.12 6.20 5.21
CA LEU A 99 -1.06 5.92 4.14
C LEU A 99 -2.06 4.83 4.54
N ALA A 100 -1.61 3.82 5.30
CA ALA A 100 -2.47 2.80 5.84
C ALA A 100 -3.49 3.37 6.83
N TYR A 101 -3.04 4.23 7.74
CA TYR A 101 -3.94 4.91 8.68
C TYR A 101 -4.97 5.76 7.95
N LEU A 102 -4.56 6.47 6.90
CA LEU A 102 -5.46 7.29 6.08
C LEU A 102 -6.52 6.45 5.36
N ILE A 103 -6.13 5.34 4.74
CA ILE A 103 -7.08 4.42 4.07
C ILE A 103 -8.07 3.84 5.08
N LEU A 104 -7.57 3.33 6.20
CA LEU A 104 -8.42 2.75 7.25
C LEU A 104 -9.35 3.80 7.87
N PHE A 105 -8.88 5.02 8.06
CA PHE A 105 -9.70 6.13 8.56
C PHE A 105 -10.83 6.49 7.59
N ILE A 106 -10.54 6.58 6.29
CA ILE A 106 -11.55 6.84 5.26
C ILE A 106 -12.57 5.70 5.23
N ASP A 107 -12.12 4.45 5.21
CA ASP A 107 -12.96 3.27 5.18
C ASP A 107 -13.88 3.19 6.40
N TYR A 108 -13.34 3.40 7.60
CA TYR A 108 -14.10 3.49 8.84
C TYR A 108 -15.15 4.61 8.79
N THR A 109 -14.76 5.78 8.29
CA THR A 109 -15.66 6.94 8.20
C THR A 109 -16.82 6.66 7.24
N LEU A 110 -16.52 6.12 6.05
CA LEU A 110 -17.50 5.79 5.02
C LEU A 110 -18.45 4.67 5.44
N HIS A 111 -17.97 3.62 6.11
CA HIS A 111 -18.79 2.46 6.44
C HIS A 111 -19.48 2.54 7.80
N CYS A 112 -18.95 3.29 8.77
CA CYS A 112 -19.47 3.27 10.14
C CYS A 112 -19.91 4.63 10.70
N ASN A 113 -19.47 5.74 10.11
CA ASN A 113 -19.90 7.07 10.55
C ASN A 113 -21.00 7.66 9.67
N PHE A 114 -20.97 7.42 8.35
CA PHE A 114 -21.96 7.93 7.40
C PHE A 114 -23.13 6.96 7.07
N VAL A 115 -23.10 5.72 7.56
CA VAL A 115 -24.18 4.72 7.36
C VAL A 115 -25.16 4.69 8.55
N LYS A 116 -25.22 5.77 9.33
CA LYS A 116 -26.23 5.96 10.39
C LYS A 116 -27.39 6.80 9.88
#